data_AF-A0A937EY01-F1
#
_entry.id   AF-A0A937EY01-F1
#
_cell.length_a   1.000
_cell.length_b   1.000
_cell.length_c   1.000
_cell.angle_alpha   90.00
_cell.angle_beta   90.00
_cell.angle_gamma   90.00
#
_symmetry.space_group_name_H-M   'P 1'
#
loop_
_entity.id
_entity.type
_entity.pdbx_description
1 polymer ?
#
loop_
_entity_poly.entity_id
_entity_poly.type
_entity_poly.pdbx_seq_one_letter_code
_entity_poly.pdbx_strand_id
1 'polypeptide(L)'
;MQPKTTYHNLKSCEPIFSNLPGFSLNCQLILTCTNMPNLRSLNFVNQDLRNRSFRRQFLSGANFQGADIRGCDFSQAQLVGANFTNAKAGQSRQQIVRLVVIVALVAGIMTDAVSQLIFGALGQIPGGSTWGFIMALYICLGVAGGMSGLRNVLKPLSLASKIAGWLAGSSSAALVGFYYGGSLAGKNAPMAIVGAIGLGGLMAIMLVRHQTATLTVIVDAAGTITAYGFAFFVYTNGLTWLHIRQIGLGGLMAVLALIYLWLTLNSLILTYRHIRQVPGTRFCHANLTHARFEAAQLNNTDFEGALRLDD
;
A
#
# COMPACT_ATOMS: atom_id res chain seq x y z
N MET A 1 -34.43 18.37 49.61
CA MET A 1 -34.17 16.92 49.64
C MET A 1 -33.46 16.54 48.36
N GLN A 2 -32.17 16.21 48.42
CA GLN A 2 -31.41 15.74 47.26
C GLN A 2 -31.87 14.31 46.90
N PRO A 3 -32.21 13.99 45.64
CA PRO A 3 -32.41 12.62 45.24
C PRO A 3 -31.06 11.98 44.92
N LYS A 4 -30.81 10.86 45.61
CA LYS A 4 -29.63 10.00 45.57
C LYS A 4 -29.17 9.68 44.14
N THR A 5 -27.90 9.96 43.85
CA THR A 5 -27.17 9.43 42.71
C THR A 5 -26.87 7.95 42.92
N THR A 6 -27.69 7.07 42.35
CA THR A 6 -27.38 5.64 42.27
C THR A 6 -26.37 5.44 41.14
N TYR A 7 -25.10 5.32 41.51
CA TYR A 7 -24.00 4.99 40.60
C TYR A 7 -24.17 3.55 40.08
N HIS A 8 -24.76 3.40 38.89
CA HIS A 8 -24.60 2.15 38.15
C HIS A 8 -23.20 2.15 37.50
N ASN A 9 -22.25 1.58 38.24
CA ASN A 9 -20.95 1.15 37.75
C ASN A 9 -21.15 0.34 36.45
N LEU A 10 -20.47 0.76 35.38
CA LEU A 10 -20.31 0.02 34.12
C LEU A 10 -19.45 -1.25 34.26
N LYS A 11 -19.43 -1.88 35.45
CA LYS A 11 -18.78 -3.19 35.65
C LYS A 11 -19.55 -4.35 35.02
N SER A 12 -20.79 -4.16 34.55
CA SER A 12 -21.59 -5.28 34.00
C SER A 12 -21.44 -5.53 32.50
N CYS A 13 -20.63 -4.75 31.77
CA CYS A 13 -20.30 -5.01 30.36
C CYS A 13 -18.84 -5.46 30.13
N GLU A 14 -18.05 -5.59 31.20
CA GLU A 14 -16.77 -6.31 31.21
C GLU A 14 -17.06 -7.76 31.59
N PRO A 15 -17.24 -8.68 30.63
CA PRO A 15 -16.03 -9.40 30.19
C PRO A 15 -16.04 -9.92 28.73
N ILE A 16 -16.89 -9.43 27.82
CA ILE A 16 -16.98 -10.05 26.47
C ILE A 16 -16.06 -9.36 25.42
N PHE A 17 -15.58 -8.13 25.67
CA PHE A 17 -14.95 -7.30 24.62
C PHE A 17 -13.41 -7.20 24.65
N SER A 18 -12.74 -7.83 25.62
CA SER A 18 -11.29 -7.68 25.82
C SER A 18 -10.41 -8.69 25.06
N ASN A 19 -10.97 -9.70 24.41
CA ASN A 19 -10.15 -10.84 23.92
C ASN A 19 -10.31 -11.24 22.44
N LEU A 20 -10.84 -10.39 21.56
CA LEU A 20 -10.97 -10.73 20.14
C LEU A 20 -10.30 -9.68 19.22
N PRO A 21 -9.11 -9.97 18.66
CA PRO A 21 -8.50 -9.11 17.66
C PRO A 21 -9.35 -9.17 16.37
N GLY A 22 -9.95 -8.03 15.98
CA GLY A 22 -10.71 -7.90 14.73
C GLY A 22 -12.20 -7.59 14.86
N PHE A 23 -12.70 -7.25 16.06
CA PHE A 23 -14.11 -6.87 16.21
C PHE A 23 -14.39 -5.51 15.53
N SER A 24 -15.03 -5.55 14.37
CA SER A 24 -15.81 -4.43 13.85
C SER A 24 -16.89 -4.14 14.90
N LEU A 25 -16.91 -2.94 15.49
CA LEU A 25 -18.08 -2.44 16.22
C LEU A 25 -19.21 -2.32 15.19
N ASN A 26 -19.82 -3.46 14.89
CA ASN A 26 -20.87 -3.60 13.90
C ASN A 26 -22.02 -2.70 14.35
N CYS A 27 -22.57 -1.91 13.43
CA CYS A 27 -23.61 -0.89 13.67
C CYS A 27 -24.75 -1.36 14.58
N GLN A 28 -25.00 -2.67 14.67
CA GLN A 28 -26.02 -3.27 15.54
C GLN A 28 -25.91 -2.84 17.02
N LEU A 29 -24.72 -2.78 17.62
CA LEU A 29 -24.59 -2.55 19.07
C LEU A 29 -24.79 -1.07 19.46
N ILE A 30 -24.55 -0.15 18.53
CA ILE A 30 -24.76 1.29 18.74
C ILE A 30 -26.20 1.67 18.35
N LEU A 31 -26.77 1.05 17.31
CA LEU A 31 -28.17 1.25 16.89
C LEU A 31 -29.19 0.77 17.92
N THR A 32 -28.87 -0.24 18.76
CA THR A 32 -29.73 -0.58 19.90
C THR A 32 -29.75 0.49 20.99
N CYS A 33 -28.82 1.45 20.96
CA CYS A 33 -28.75 2.58 21.89
C CYS A 33 -29.25 3.90 21.28
N THR A 34 -29.63 3.96 19.99
CA THR A 34 -30.05 5.20 19.31
C THR A 34 -31.45 5.69 19.69
N ASN A 35 -32.15 5.00 20.61
CA ASN A 35 -33.47 5.41 21.08
C ASN A 35 -33.45 6.17 22.42
N MET A 36 -32.31 6.75 22.81
CA MET A 36 -32.23 7.66 23.96
C MET A 36 -31.70 9.05 23.55
N PRO A 37 -32.44 10.15 23.81
CA PRO A 37 -32.06 11.52 23.46
C PRO A 37 -30.92 12.11 24.33
N ASN A 38 -30.12 11.27 24.97
CA ASN A 38 -28.96 11.64 25.77
C ASN A 38 -27.85 10.60 25.54
N LEU A 39 -27.12 10.70 24.42
CA LEU A 39 -25.85 9.99 24.27
C LEU A 39 -24.89 10.55 25.31
N ARG A 40 -24.86 9.91 26.48
CA ARG A 40 -23.79 10.05 27.46
C ARG A 40 -22.46 9.93 26.70
N SER A 41 -21.58 10.91 26.88
CA SER A 41 -20.23 10.95 26.33
C SER A 41 -19.58 9.56 26.44
N LEU A 42 -19.28 8.95 25.29
CA LEU A 42 -18.59 7.66 25.24
C LEU A 42 -17.21 7.82 25.89
N ASN A 43 -16.94 7.06 26.94
CA ASN A 43 -15.71 7.18 27.71
C ASN A 43 -14.72 6.05 27.37
N PHE A 44 -13.64 6.41 26.70
CA PHE A 44 -12.53 5.55 26.28
C PHE A 44 -11.20 5.95 26.94
N VAL A 45 -11.24 6.62 28.10
CA VAL A 45 -10.03 7.10 28.80
C VAL A 45 -9.07 5.94 29.08
N ASN A 46 -7.79 6.11 28.70
CA ASN A 46 -6.70 5.14 28.88
C ASN A 46 -6.95 3.74 28.27
N GLN A 47 -7.91 3.61 27.34
CA GLN A 47 -8.18 2.31 26.72
C GLN A 47 -7.20 1.99 25.58
N ASP A 48 -6.92 0.70 25.42
CA ASP A 48 -6.20 0.16 24.26
C ASP A 48 -7.20 -0.10 23.12
N LEU A 49 -7.23 0.82 22.16
CA LEU A 49 -8.12 0.77 21.00
C LEU A 49 -7.37 0.39 19.71
N ARG A 50 -6.12 -0.08 19.81
CA ARG A 50 -5.25 -0.29 18.65
C ARG A 50 -5.94 -1.14 17.57
N ASN A 51 -5.79 -0.71 16.32
CA ASN A 51 -6.31 -1.39 15.11
C ASN A 51 -7.84 -1.54 15.03
N ARG A 52 -8.61 -0.76 15.81
CA ARG A 52 -10.08 -0.78 15.68
C ARG A 52 -10.57 0.15 14.57
N SER A 53 -11.66 -0.25 13.93
CA SER A 53 -12.33 0.58 12.94
C SER A 53 -13.51 1.31 13.60
N PHE A 54 -13.48 2.64 13.52
CA PHE A 54 -14.53 3.58 13.92
C PHE A 54 -15.10 4.31 12.70
N ARG A 55 -14.95 3.71 11.50
CA ARG A 55 -15.33 4.32 10.23
C ARG A 55 -16.82 4.63 10.21
N ARG A 56 -17.19 5.87 9.84
CA ARG A 56 -18.59 6.36 9.77
C ARG A 56 -19.36 6.31 11.10
N GLN A 57 -18.69 6.24 12.24
CA GLN A 57 -19.37 6.21 13.53
C GLN A 57 -19.70 7.63 14.05
N PHE A 58 -20.79 7.72 14.83
CA PHE A 58 -21.18 8.91 15.57
C PHE A 58 -20.54 8.88 16.95
N LEU A 59 -19.48 9.66 17.13
CA LEU A 59 -18.62 9.71 18.32
C LEU A 59 -18.51 11.14 18.87
N SER A 60 -19.54 11.97 18.64
CA SER A 60 -19.60 13.35 19.14
C SER A 60 -19.51 13.37 20.67
N GLY A 61 -18.61 14.19 21.22
CA GLY A 61 -18.36 14.31 22.66
C GLY A 61 -17.68 13.09 23.30
N ALA A 62 -17.14 12.15 22.52
CA ALA A 62 -16.43 10.99 23.06
C ALA A 62 -15.09 11.40 23.71
N ASN A 63 -14.74 10.77 24.83
CA ASN A 63 -13.50 11.01 25.57
C ASN A 63 -12.47 9.89 25.30
N PHE A 64 -11.45 10.19 24.52
CA PHE A 64 -10.30 9.35 24.20
C PHE A 64 -9.03 9.77 24.96
N GLN A 65 -9.17 10.47 26.09
CA GLN A 65 -8.01 10.97 26.82
C GLN A 65 -7.07 9.83 27.25
N GLY A 66 -5.79 9.91 26.89
CA GLY A 66 -4.78 8.89 27.18
C GLY A 66 -4.96 7.57 26.44
N ALA A 67 -5.94 7.45 25.54
CA ALA A 67 -6.20 6.22 24.80
C ALA A 67 -5.09 5.92 23.79
N ASP A 68 -4.78 4.63 23.60
CA ASP A 68 -3.91 4.17 22.53
C ASP A 68 -4.75 3.87 21.29
N ILE A 69 -4.80 4.84 20.37
CA ILE A 69 -5.57 4.76 19.14
C ILE A 69 -4.69 4.36 17.95
N ARG A 70 -3.46 3.86 18.15
CA ARG A 70 -2.57 3.51 17.04
C ARG A 70 -3.21 2.48 16.10
N GLY A 71 -3.22 2.79 14.83
CA GLY A 71 -3.80 1.95 13.79
C GLY A 71 -5.32 2.02 13.65
N CYS A 72 -5.99 2.92 14.37
CA CYS A 72 -7.43 3.13 14.22
C CYS A 72 -7.82 3.80 12.90
N ASP A 73 -8.98 3.43 12.38
CA ASP A 73 -9.59 4.08 11.22
C ASP A 73 -10.85 4.85 11.65
N PHE A 74 -10.74 6.18 11.68
CA PHE A 74 -11.83 7.13 11.95
C PHE A 74 -12.35 7.79 10.66
N SER A 75 -12.11 7.21 9.49
CA SER A 75 -12.54 7.83 8.23
C SER A 75 -14.06 8.07 8.22
N GLN A 76 -14.49 9.27 7.82
CA GLN A 76 -15.90 9.67 7.78
C GLN A 76 -16.63 9.63 9.14
N ALA A 77 -15.93 9.54 10.26
CA ALA A 77 -16.53 9.57 11.59
C ALA A 77 -16.95 10.99 11.99
N GLN A 78 -18.01 11.10 12.80
CA GLN A 78 -18.39 12.36 13.46
C GLN A 78 -17.75 12.41 14.85
N LEU A 79 -16.77 13.29 15.03
CA LEU A 79 -15.95 13.43 16.24
C LEU A 79 -16.09 14.86 16.82
N VAL A 80 -17.27 15.45 16.66
CA VAL A 80 -17.57 16.81 17.11
C VAL A 80 -17.38 16.91 18.62
N GLY A 81 -16.48 17.76 19.09
CA GLY A 81 -16.20 17.92 20.52
C GLY A 81 -15.49 16.72 21.18
N ALA A 82 -14.93 15.80 20.40
CA ALA A 82 -14.21 14.65 20.96
C ALA A 82 -12.90 15.06 21.66
N ASN A 83 -12.58 14.42 22.77
CA ASN A 83 -11.38 14.73 23.56
C ASN A 83 -10.28 13.69 23.30
N PHE A 84 -9.20 14.09 22.63
CA PHE A 84 -8.00 13.26 22.36
C PHE A 84 -6.78 13.70 23.20
N THR A 85 -6.99 14.34 24.36
CA THR A 85 -5.88 14.77 25.23
C THR A 85 -4.96 13.60 25.58
N ASN A 86 -3.64 13.76 25.44
CA ASN A 86 -2.66 12.68 25.70
C ASN A 86 -2.88 11.37 24.91
N ALA A 87 -3.72 11.36 23.86
CA ALA A 87 -3.95 10.16 23.07
C ALA A 87 -2.71 9.82 22.24
N LYS A 88 -2.46 8.53 22.04
CA LYS A 88 -1.35 8.02 21.22
C LYS A 88 -1.89 7.58 19.87
N ALA A 89 -1.58 8.34 18.83
CA ALA A 89 -1.94 8.04 17.46
C ALA A 89 -0.69 7.65 16.64
N GLY A 90 -0.92 6.87 15.59
CA GLY A 90 0.12 6.46 14.65
C GLY A 90 0.14 4.98 14.31
N GLN A 91 1.28 4.50 13.82
CA GLN A 91 1.42 3.15 13.30
C GLN A 91 1.37 2.11 14.43
N SER A 92 0.55 1.08 14.25
CA SER A 92 0.57 -0.09 15.13
C SER A 92 1.55 -1.15 14.62
N ARG A 93 2.11 -1.95 15.54
CA ARG A 93 3.00 -3.06 15.18
C ARG A 93 2.31 -4.08 14.26
N GLN A 94 1.02 -4.35 14.49
CA GLN A 94 0.25 -5.29 13.67
C GLN A 94 0.01 -4.76 12.25
N GLN A 95 -0.22 -3.45 12.07
CA GLN A 95 -0.34 -2.85 10.73
C GLN A 95 0.95 -2.99 9.94
N ILE A 96 2.10 -2.73 10.58
CA ILE A 96 3.42 -2.88 9.94
C ILE A 96 3.65 -4.35 9.56
N VAL A 97 3.43 -5.29 10.47
CA VAL A 97 3.57 -6.73 10.18
C VAL A 97 2.67 -7.15 9.03
N ARG A 98 1.38 -6.74 9.05
CA ARG A 98 0.43 -7.03 7.97
C ARG A 98 0.91 -6.47 6.63
N LEU A 99 1.37 -5.22 6.60
CA LEU A 99 1.90 -4.58 5.39
C LEU A 99 3.12 -5.34 4.86
N VAL A 100 4.09 -5.64 5.73
CA VAL A 100 5.32 -6.34 5.36
C VAL A 100 5.02 -7.74 4.82
N VAL A 101 4.08 -8.47 5.44
CA VAL A 101 3.64 -9.79 4.94
C VAL A 101 3.03 -9.67 3.54
N ILE A 102 2.15 -8.70 3.30
CA ILE A 102 1.56 -8.49 1.97
C ILE A 102 2.65 -8.17 0.93
N VAL A 103 3.57 -7.28 1.27
CA VAL A 103 4.68 -6.90 0.38
C VAL A 103 5.59 -8.09 0.10
N ALA A 104 5.90 -8.90 1.10
CA ALA A 104 6.72 -10.11 0.95
C ALA A 104 6.04 -11.17 0.07
N LEU A 105 4.72 -11.36 0.23
CA LEU A 105 3.95 -12.27 -0.63
C LEU A 105 3.95 -11.81 -2.08
N VAL A 106 3.68 -10.53 -2.34
CA VAL A 106 3.73 -9.98 -3.70
C VAL A 106 5.15 -10.08 -4.27
N ALA A 107 6.18 -9.79 -3.48
CA ALA A 107 7.57 -9.91 -3.89
C ALA A 107 7.96 -11.36 -4.24
N GLY A 108 7.45 -12.35 -3.50
CA GLY A 108 7.66 -13.77 -3.80
C GLY A 108 7.02 -14.17 -5.14
N ILE A 109 5.77 -13.79 -5.36
CA ILE A 109 5.04 -14.06 -6.61
C ILE A 109 5.72 -13.38 -7.81
N MET A 110 6.16 -12.12 -7.62
CA MET A 110 6.86 -11.35 -8.64
C MET A 110 8.22 -11.95 -8.98
N THR A 111 9.01 -12.32 -7.96
CA THR A 111 10.33 -12.93 -8.17
C THR A 111 10.20 -14.24 -8.94
N ASP A 112 9.26 -15.11 -8.56
CA ASP A 112 9.02 -16.37 -9.28
C ASP A 112 8.68 -16.13 -10.75
N ALA A 113 7.69 -15.27 -11.04
CA ALA A 113 7.28 -14.97 -12.41
C ALA A 113 8.42 -14.37 -13.25
N VAL A 114 9.11 -13.36 -12.71
CA VAL A 114 10.19 -12.66 -13.42
C VAL A 114 11.38 -13.57 -13.66
N SER A 115 11.79 -14.37 -12.67
CA SER A 115 12.90 -15.32 -12.83
C SER A 115 12.59 -16.35 -13.92
N GLN A 116 11.41 -16.96 -13.90
CA GLN A 116 11.05 -17.97 -14.89
C GLN A 116 10.95 -17.39 -16.31
N LEU A 117 10.42 -16.17 -16.47
CA LEU A 117 10.37 -15.48 -17.76
C LEU A 117 11.77 -15.16 -18.29
N ILE A 118 12.67 -14.66 -17.44
CA ILE A 118 14.05 -14.32 -17.84
C ILE A 118 14.81 -15.59 -18.24
N PHE A 119 14.80 -16.63 -17.41
CA PHE A 119 15.53 -17.86 -17.73
C PHE A 119 14.95 -18.59 -18.95
N GLY A 120 13.63 -18.51 -19.17
CA GLY A 120 13.01 -19.02 -20.40
C GLY A 120 13.40 -18.25 -21.67
N ALA A 121 13.75 -16.97 -21.54
CA ALA A 121 14.18 -16.13 -22.66
C ALA A 121 15.68 -16.28 -23.00
N LEU A 122 16.51 -16.72 -22.04
CA LEU A 122 17.94 -16.92 -22.27
C LEU A 122 18.18 -18.10 -23.21
N GLY A 123 19.15 -17.94 -24.13
CA GLY A 123 19.55 -18.99 -25.08
C GLY A 123 18.63 -19.16 -26.29
N GLN A 124 17.60 -18.34 -26.44
CA GLN A 124 16.73 -18.35 -27.63
C GLN A 124 17.38 -17.65 -28.81
N ILE A 125 17.17 -18.19 -30.01
CA ILE A 125 17.80 -17.72 -31.25
C ILE A 125 17.04 -16.49 -31.77
N PRO A 126 17.74 -15.39 -32.15
CA PRO A 126 17.10 -14.25 -32.81
C PRO A 126 16.33 -14.67 -34.06
N GLY A 127 15.09 -14.18 -34.21
CA GLY A 127 14.25 -14.46 -35.38
C GLY A 127 13.38 -15.72 -35.30
N GLY A 128 13.40 -16.44 -34.17
CA GLY A 128 12.45 -17.54 -33.91
C GLY A 128 11.02 -17.06 -33.62
N SER A 129 10.06 -17.98 -33.59
CA SER A 129 8.64 -17.70 -33.31
C SER A 129 8.39 -17.09 -31.91
N THR A 130 9.31 -17.28 -30.98
CA THR A 130 9.27 -16.75 -29.61
C THR A 130 9.89 -15.36 -29.46
N TRP A 131 10.57 -14.85 -30.49
CA TRP A 131 11.34 -13.61 -30.43
C TRP A 131 10.47 -12.38 -30.10
N GLY A 132 9.24 -12.36 -30.61
CA GLY A 132 8.27 -11.30 -30.28
C GLY A 132 7.98 -11.21 -28.77
N PHE A 133 7.87 -12.35 -28.09
CA PHE A 133 7.65 -12.39 -26.64
C PHE A 133 8.86 -11.93 -25.84
N ILE A 134 10.07 -12.22 -26.33
CA ILE A 134 11.32 -11.77 -25.69
C ILE A 134 11.45 -10.24 -25.78
N MET A 135 11.12 -9.67 -26.93
CA MET A 135 11.11 -8.20 -27.08
C MET A 135 10.05 -7.55 -26.21
N ALA A 136 8.85 -8.14 -26.13
CA ALA A 136 7.82 -7.68 -25.21
C ALA A 136 8.30 -7.76 -23.74
N LEU A 137 9.00 -8.84 -23.36
CA LEU A 137 9.58 -8.99 -22.03
C LEU A 137 10.61 -7.89 -21.72
N TYR A 138 11.52 -7.58 -22.65
CA TYR A 138 12.47 -6.46 -22.52
C TYR A 138 11.75 -5.13 -22.29
N ILE A 139 10.74 -4.82 -23.11
CA ILE A 139 10.00 -3.57 -23.03
C ILE A 139 9.26 -3.49 -21.68
N CYS A 140 8.54 -4.55 -21.29
CA CYS A 140 7.78 -4.57 -20.05
C CYS A 140 8.68 -4.46 -18.81
N LEU A 141 9.79 -5.21 -18.75
CA LEU A 141 10.75 -5.13 -17.63
C LEU A 141 11.42 -3.75 -17.56
N GLY A 142 11.81 -3.20 -18.71
CA GLY A 142 12.40 -1.87 -18.80
C GLY A 142 11.44 -0.78 -18.34
N VAL A 143 10.21 -0.77 -18.87
CA VAL A 143 9.19 0.21 -18.49
C VAL A 143 8.81 0.07 -17.01
N ALA A 144 8.56 -1.15 -16.53
CA ALA A 144 8.18 -1.41 -15.14
C ALA A 144 9.25 -0.94 -14.16
N GLY A 145 10.50 -1.37 -14.38
CA GLY A 145 11.61 -1.07 -13.52
C GLY A 145 12.08 0.39 -13.62
N GLY A 146 12.18 0.89 -14.84
CA GLY A 146 12.63 2.25 -15.14
C GLY A 146 11.70 3.29 -14.54
N MET A 147 10.38 3.15 -14.76
CA MET A 147 9.39 4.11 -14.25
C MET A 147 9.30 4.10 -12.71
N SER A 148 9.52 2.96 -12.06
CA SER A 148 9.56 2.87 -10.60
C SER A 148 10.78 3.61 -10.02
N GLY A 149 11.97 3.36 -10.55
CA GLY A 149 13.20 4.05 -10.11
C GLY A 149 13.21 5.55 -10.42
N LEU A 150 12.61 5.95 -11.55
CA LEU A 150 12.58 7.35 -11.98
C LEU A 150 11.59 8.19 -11.15
N ARG A 151 10.66 7.56 -10.42
CA ARG A 151 9.65 8.27 -9.62
C ARG A 151 10.26 9.19 -8.56
N ASN A 152 11.41 8.82 -7.97
CA ASN A 152 12.08 9.69 -6.99
C ASN A 152 12.64 10.95 -7.65
N VAL A 153 13.18 10.80 -8.87
CA VAL A 153 13.77 11.90 -9.65
C VAL A 153 12.68 12.84 -10.15
N LEU A 154 11.50 12.29 -10.48
CA LEU A 154 10.34 13.03 -10.96
C LEU A 154 9.46 13.60 -9.83
N LYS A 155 9.83 13.44 -8.56
CA LYS A 155 9.08 14.02 -7.43
C LYS A 155 8.71 15.51 -7.54
N PRO A 156 9.59 16.43 -8.03
CA PRO A 156 9.19 17.82 -8.20
C PRO A 156 8.06 18.00 -9.22
N LEU A 157 7.87 17.03 -10.12
CA LEU A 157 6.80 16.98 -11.11
C LEU A 157 5.70 16.04 -10.57
N SER A 158 4.75 16.59 -9.82
CA SER A 158 3.68 15.84 -9.16
C SER A 158 2.83 14.98 -10.11
N LEU A 159 2.66 15.40 -11.37
CA LEU A 159 1.95 14.63 -12.40
C LEU A 159 2.81 13.51 -12.99
N ALA A 160 4.07 13.80 -13.32
CA ALA A 160 4.97 12.82 -13.94
C ALA A 160 5.26 11.65 -13.01
N SER A 161 5.46 11.91 -11.71
CA SER A 161 5.65 10.87 -10.71
C SER A 161 4.41 9.98 -10.52
N LYS A 162 3.19 10.52 -10.63
CA LYS A 162 1.95 9.74 -10.60
C LYS A 162 1.81 8.83 -11.82
N ILE A 163 2.05 9.37 -13.02
CA ILE A 163 1.98 8.61 -14.28
C ILE A 163 3.04 7.49 -14.29
N ALA A 164 4.26 7.79 -13.87
CA ALA A 164 5.31 6.79 -13.71
C ALA A 164 4.88 5.69 -12.71
N GLY A 165 4.13 6.05 -11.68
CA GLY A 165 3.48 5.10 -10.78
C GLY A 165 2.51 4.15 -11.45
N TRP A 166 1.60 4.71 -12.25
CA TRP A 166 0.59 3.94 -12.97
C TRP A 166 1.21 2.99 -13.98
N LEU A 167 2.18 3.47 -14.77
CA LEU A 167 2.88 2.68 -15.77
C LEU A 167 3.73 1.57 -15.15
N ALA A 168 4.44 1.87 -14.06
CA ALA A 168 5.24 0.86 -13.36
C ALA A 168 4.35 -0.26 -12.80
N GLY A 169 3.24 0.11 -12.17
CA GLY A 169 2.31 -0.85 -11.57
C GLY A 169 1.58 -1.70 -12.59
N SER A 170 1.06 -1.09 -13.67
CA SER A 170 0.37 -1.83 -14.72
C SER A 170 1.29 -2.78 -15.47
N SER A 171 2.51 -2.36 -15.80
CA SER A 171 3.51 -3.18 -16.50
C SER A 171 3.98 -4.35 -15.64
N SER A 172 4.22 -4.12 -14.34
CA SER A 172 4.58 -5.20 -13.40
C SER A 172 3.44 -6.22 -13.24
N ALA A 173 2.20 -5.75 -13.13
CA ALA A 173 1.04 -6.64 -13.06
C ALA A 173 0.80 -7.41 -14.36
N ALA A 174 1.06 -6.80 -15.52
CA ALA A 174 0.98 -7.45 -16.81
C ALA A 174 1.99 -8.60 -16.96
N LEU A 175 3.21 -8.44 -16.43
CA LEU A 175 4.23 -9.51 -16.42
C LEU A 175 3.76 -10.74 -15.63
N VAL A 176 3.21 -10.53 -14.43
CA VAL A 176 2.65 -11.61 -13.61
C VAL A 176 1.45 -12.24 -14.30
N GLY A 177 0.57 -11.42 -14.88
CA GLY A 177 -0.59 -11.89 -15.63
C GLY A 177 -0.21 -12.72 -16.85
N PHE A 178 0.84 -12.32 -17.57
CA PHE A 178 1.36 -13.06 -18.72
C PHE A 178 1.85 -14.44 -18.29
N TYR A 179 2.69 -14.49 -17.26
CA TYR A 179 3.29 -15.75 -16.79
C TYR A 179 2.23 -16.70 -16.22
N TYR A 180 1.41 -16.27 -15.28
CA TYR A 180 0.40 -17.15 -14.67
C TYR A 180 -0.76 -17.45 -15.63
N GLY A 181 -1.16 -16.51 -16.48
CA GLY A 181 -2.16 -16.73 -17.52
C GLY A 181 -1.72 -17.78 -18.55
N GLY A 182 -0.44 -17.78 -18.93
CA GLY A 182 0.13 -18.79 -19.81
C GLY A 182 0.37 -20.13 -19.12
N SER A 183 0.93 -20.10 -17.90
CA SER A 183 1.30 -21.31 -17.14
C SER A 183 0.09 -22.15 -16.75
N LEU A 184 -0.96 -21.52 -16.22
CA LEU A 184 -2.20 -22.21 -15.83
C LEU A 184 -2.99 -22.74 -17.03
N ALA A 185 -2.84 -22.13 -18.20
CA ALA A 185 -3.56 -22.51 -19.41
C ALA A 185 -2.78 -23.47 -20.32
N GLY A 186 -1.78 -24.20 -19.80
CA GLY A 186 -1.04 -25.20 -20.57
C GLY A 186 -0.07 -24.62 -21.61
N LYS A 187 0.51 -23.44 -21.35
CA LYS A 187 1.44 -22.70 -22.23
C LYS A 187 0.79 -22.18 -23.53
N ASN A 188 -0.49 -21.86 -23.46
CA ASN A 188 -1.23 -21.25 -24.56
C ASN A 188 -0.96 -19.73 -24.65
N ALA A 189 -0.37 -19.29 -25.77
CA ALA A 189 -0.04 -17.89 -26.01
C ALA A 189 -1.24 -16.92 -25.91
N PRO A 190 -2.46 -17.24 -26.41
CA PRO A 190 -3.61 -16.34 -26.28
C PRO A 190 -4.00 -16.11 -24.82
N MET A 191 -3.96 -17.15 -23.99
CA MET A 191 -4.32 -17.06 -22.58
C MET A 191 -3.30 -16.26 -21.76
N ALA A 192 -2.02 -16.33 -22.13
CA ALA A 192 -0.99 -15.47 -21.54
C ALA A 192 -1.29 -13.97 -21.82
N ILE A 193 -1.67 -13.63 -23.05
CA ILE A 193 -2.02 -12.25 -23.42
C ILE A 193 -3.26 -11.78 -22.66
N VAL A 194 -4.29 -12.62 -22.55
CA VAL A 194 -5.50 -12.32 -21.77
C VAL A 194 -5.15 -12.08 -20.29
N GLY A 195 -4.29 -12.90 -19.69
CA GLY A 195 -3.82 -12.71 -18.32
C GLY A 195 -3.08 -11.39 -18.12
N ALA A 196 -2.21 -11.04 -19.07
CA ALA A 196 -1.45 -9.79 -19.04
C ALA A 196 -2.35 -8.54 -19.10
N ILE A 197 -3.31 -8.54 -20.04
CA ILE A 197 -4.27 -7.43 -20.20
C ILE A 197 -5.21 -7.35 -18.99
N GLY A 198 -5.68 -8.50 -18.49
CA GLY A 198 -6.57 -8.58 -17.34
C GLY A 198 -5.95 -7.99 -16.07
N LEU A 199 -4.81 -8.53 -15.63
CA LEU A 199 -4.16 -8.05 -14.41
C LEU A 199 -3.55 -6.65 -14.58
N GLY A 200 -2.95 -6.36 -15.74
CA GLY A 200 -2.40 -5.03 -16.02
C GLY A 200 -3.47 -3.94 -16.04
N GLY A 201 -4.61 -4.21 -16.68
CA GLY A 201 -5.76 -3.30 -16.75
C GLY A 201 -6.44 -3.10 -15.40
N LEU A 202 -6.65 -4.18 -14.64
CA LEU A 202 -7.19 -4.10 -13.28
C LEU A 202 -6.28 -3.25 -12.38
N MET A 203 -4.96 -3.45 -12.47
CA MET A 203 -4.00 -2.67 -11.68
C MET A 203 -4.01 -1.19 -12.09
N ALA A 204 -4.09 -0.89 -13.39
CA ALA A 204 -4.20 0.49 -13.87
C ALA A 204 -5.47 1.19 -13.32
N ILE A 205 -6.62 0.51 -13.36
CA ILE A 205 -7.89 1.04 -12.83
C ILE A 205 -7.79 1.26 -11.32
N MET A 206 -7.22 0.32 -10.57
CA MET A 206 -7.04 0.46 -9.13
C MET A 206 -6.14 1.64 -8.77
N LEU A 207 -5.06 1.85 -9.51
CA LEU A 207 -4.12 2.94 -9.25
C LEU A 207 -4.69 4.32 -9.57
N VAL A 208 -5.59 4.42 -10.55
CA VAL A 208 -6.30 5.68 -10.89
C VAL A 208 -7.43 5.95 -9.91
N ARG A 209 -8.20 4.93 -9.52
CA ARG A 209 -9.44 5.10 -8.72
C ARG A 209 -9.21 5.11 -7.21
N HIS A 210 -8.24 4.34 -6.72
CA HIS A 210 -8.01 4.10 -5.29
C HIS A 210 -6.52 4.19 -4.95
N GLN A 211 -5.92 5.38 -5.08
CA GLN A 211 -4.50 5.60 -4.77
C GLN A 211 -4.23 5.52 -3.26
N THR A 212 -4.15 4.30 -2.73
CA THR A 212 -3.84 4.06 -1.32
C THR A 212 -2.33 3.96 -1.09
N ALA A 213 -1.86 4.41 0.07
CA ALA A 213 -0.45 4.31 0.46
C ALA A 213 0.10 2.87 0.36
N THR A 214 -0.74 1.87 0.64
CA THR A 214 -0.38 0.45 0.53
C THR A 214 -0.14 0.01 -0.91
N LEU A 215 -0.97 0.47 -1.86
CA LEU A 215 -0.76 0.16 -3.28
C LEU A 215 0.51 0.80 -3.82
N THR A 216 0.83 2.02 -3.39
CA THR A 216 2.09 2.68 -3.76
C THR A 216 3.30 1.86 -3.32
N VAL A 217 3.31 1.35 -2.08
CA VAL A 217 4.38 0.47 -1.57
C VAL A 217 4.49 -0.81 -2.38
N ILE A 218 3.36 -1.43 -2.74
CA ILE A 218 3.33 -2.67 -3.54
C ILE A 218 3.92 -2.42 -4.93
N VAL A 219 3.53 -1.32 -5.58
CA VAL A 219 4.05 -0.96 -6.91
C VAL A 219 5.55 -0.69 -6.85
N ASP A 220 6.04 -0.01 -5.82
CA ASP A 220 7.47 0.28 -5.68
C ASP A 220 8.27 -0.99 -5.49
N ALA A 221 7.79 -1.92 -4.64
CA ALA A 221 8.40 -3.23 -4.43
C ALA A 221 8.38 -4.11 -5.69
N ALA A 222 7.29 -4.11 -6.47
CA ALA A 222 7.25 -4.83 -7.73
C ALA A 222 8.21 -4.20 -8.77
N GLY A 223 8.29 -2.87 -8.77
CA GLY A 223 9.19 -2.10 -9.61
C GLY A 223 10.67 -2.33 -9.30
N THR A 224 11.05 -2.52 -8.02
CA THR A 224 12.45 -2.84 -7.66
C THR A 224 12.85 -4.21 -8.20
N ILE A 225 11.97 -5.21 -8.09
CA ILE A 225 12.22 -6.58 -8.56
C ILE A 225 12.34 -6.60 -10.09
N THR A 226 11.42 -5.93 -10.79
CA THR A 226 11.45 -5.86 -12.26
C THR A 226 12.66 -5.06 -12.77
N ALA A 227 13.04 -3.97 -12.10
CA ALA A 227 14.26 -3.21 -12.42
C ALA A 227 15.52 -4.06 -12.25
N TYR A 228 15.59 -4.85 -11.17
CA TYR A 228 16.70 -5.76 -10.94
C TYR A 228 16.73 -6.89 -11.99
N GLY A 229 15.58 -7.49 -12.28
CA GLY A 229 15.44 -8.49 -13.35
C GLY A 229 15.86 -7.95 -14.71
N PHE A 230 15.50 -6.71 -15.05
CA PHE A 230 15.94 -6.06 -16.28
C PHE A 230 17.46 -5.84 -16.31
N ALA A 231 18.04 -5.32 -15.21
CA ALA A 231 19.47 -5.11 -15.11
C ALA A 231 20.25 -6.42 -15.33
N PHE A 232 19.80 -7.49 -14.68
CA PHE A 232 20.37 -8.83 -14.87
C PHE A 232 20.24 -9.29 -16.33
N PHE A 233 19.06 -9.18 -16.92
CA PHE A 233 18.80 -9.68 -18.28
C PHE A 233 19.61 -8.92 -19.34
N VAL A 234 19.68 -7.59 -19.25
CA VAL A 234 20.51 -6.75 -20.11
C VAL A 234 21.99 -7.06 -19.92
N TYR A 235 22.44 -7.25 -18.67
CA TYR A 235 23.84 -7.58 -18.38
C TYR A 235 24.26 -8.93 -18.99
N THR A 236 23.46 -9.98 -18.80
CA THR A 236 23.77 -11.31 -19.36
C THR A 236 23.80 -11.31 -20.88
N ASN A 237 22.92 -10.55 -21.52
CA ASN A 237 22.95 -10.38 -22.97
C ASN A 237 24.12 -9.48 -23.40
N GLY A 238 24.44 -8.42 -22.67
CA GLY A 238 25.60 -7.58 -22.96
C GLY A 238 26.92 -8.37 -23.00
N LEU A 239 27.08 -9.35 -22.11
CA LEU A 239 28.24 -10.25 -22.11
C LEU A 239 28.37 -11.08 -23.40
N THR A 240 27.27 -11.56 -23.97
CA THR A 240 27.33 -12.34 -25.22
C THR A 240 27.74 -11.46 -26.42
N TRP A 241 27.27 -10.21 -26.48
CA TRP A 241 27.70 -9.25 -27.51
C TRP A 241 29.19 -8.87 -27.41
N LEU A 242 29.71 -8.72 -26.18
CA LEU A 242 31.14 -8.52 -25.96
C LEU A 242 31.96 -9.72 -26.45
N HIS A 243 31.45 -10.95 -26.27
CA HIS A 243 32.13 -12.16 -26.75
C HIS A 243 32.22 -12.22 -28.28
N ILE A 244 31.20 -11.74 -28.99
CA ILE A 244 31.15 -11.67 -30.47
C ILE A 244 32.00 -10.49 -31.03
N ARG A 245 32.87 -9.88 -30.19
CA ARG A 245 33.75 -8.74 -30.52
C ARG A 245 33.01 -7.46 -30.97
N GLN A 246 31.71 -7.35 -30.73
CA GLN A 246 30.96 -6.12 -30.94
C GLN A 246 30.97 -5.26 -29.67
N ILE A 247 32.11 -4.59 -29.45
CA ILE A 247 32.39 -3.82 -28.23
C ILE A 247 31.37 -2.69 -28.02
N GLY A 248 30.88 -2.07 -29.10
CA GLY A 248 29.93 -0.94 -29.03
C GLY A 248 28.59 -1.32 -28.37
N LEU A 249 27.92 -2.36 -28.88
CA LEU A 249 26.62 -2.80 -28.35
C LEU A 249 26.75 -3.41 -26.94
N GLY A 250 27.82 -4.19 -26.71
CA GLY A 250 28.10 -4.75 -25.39
C GLY A 250 28.36 -3.67 -24.33
N GLY A 251 29.12 -2.63 -24.68
CA GLY A 251 29.37 -1.47 -23.81
C GLY A 251 28.09 -0.69 -23.49
N LEU A 252 27.22 -0.46 -24.49
CA LEU A 252 25.94 0.22 -24.30
C LEU A 252 25.02 -0.57 -23.36
N MET A 253 24.92 -1.89 -23.53
CA MET A 253 24.15 -2.76 -22.64
C MET A 253 24.71 -2.75 -21.21
N ALA A 254 26.03 -2.76 -21.04
CA ALA A 254 26.66 -2.67 -19.72
C ALA A 254 26.33 -1.34 -19.01
N VAL A 255 26.41 -0.21 -19.72
CA VAL A 255 26.01 1.09 -19.18
C VAL A 255 24.53 1.11 -18.82
N LEU A 256 23.66 0.56 -19.67
CA LEU A 256 22.22 0.45 -19.39
C LEU A 256 21.96 -0.39 -18.14
N ALA A 257 22.66 -1.52 -17.96
CA ALA A 257 22.54 -2.35 -16.76
C ALA A 257 22.96 -1.59 -15.50
N LEU A 258 24.04 -0.80 -15.55
CA LEU A 258 24.47 0.06 -14.44
C LEU A 258 23.44 1.14 -14.08
N ILE A 259 22.82 1.76 -15.09
CA ILE A 259 21.74 2.74 -14.88
C ILE A 259 20.57 2.08 -14.16
N TYR A 260 20.15 0.88 -14.58
CA TYR A 260 19.07 0.16 -13.90
C TYR A 260 19.45 -0.29 -12.50
N LEU A 261 20.69 -0.69 -12.26
CA LEU A 261 21.17 -1.01 -10.92
C LEU A 261 21.10 0.22 -10.00
N TRP A 262 21.50 1.40 -10.48
CA TRP A 262 21.32 2.65 -9.75
C TRP A 262 19.83 2.97 -9.47
N LEU A 263 18.95 2.77 -10.47
CA LEU A 263 17.51 2.95 -10.32
C LEU A 263 16.90 2.00 -9.27
N THR A 264 17.38 0.75 -9.18
CA THR A 264 16.91 -0.22 -8.16
C THR A 264 17.21 0.24 -6.74
N LEU A 265 18.41 0.80 -6.50
CA LEU A 265 18.78 1.34 -5.19
C LEU A 265 17.87 2.53 -4.84
N ASN A 266 17.59 3.38 -5.83
CA ASN A 266 16.71 4.53 -5.64
C ASN A 266 15.27 4.12 -5.29
N SER A 267 14.72 3.12 -5.99
CA SER A 267 13.37 2.60 -5.71
C SER A 267 13.30 1.82 -4.39
N LEU A 268 14.39 1.17 -3.96
CA LEU A 268 14.44 0.53 -2.64
C LEU A 268 14.39 1.56 -1.51
N ILE A 269 15.14 2.66 -1.63
CA ILE A 269 15.11 3.78 -0.68
C ILE A 269 13.70 4.39 -0.62
N LEU A 270 13.03 4.55 -1.76
CA LEU A 270 11.63 4.99 -1.81
C LEU A 270 10.70 4.05 -1.07
N THR A 271 10.81 2.75 -1.34
CA THR A 271 9.96 1.72 -0.71
C THR A 271 10.11 1.76 0.80
N TYR A 272 11.34 1.87 1.31
CA TYR A 272 11.61 2.01 2.74
C TYR A 272 10.99 3.27 3.35
N ARG A 273 11.08 4.41 2.65
CA ARG A 273 10.45 5.67 3.09
C ARG A 273 8.94 5.54 3.13
N HIS A 274 8.32 4.98 2.09
CA HIS A 274 6.87 4.80 2.05
C HIS A 274 6.36 3.85 3.14
N ILE A 275 7.05 2.74 3.43
CA ILE A 275 6.71 1.85 4.55
C ILE A 275 6.71 2.62 5.88
N ARG A 276 7.74 3.46 6.10
CA ARG A 276 7.83 4.30 7.30
C ARG A 276 6.85 5.45 7.33
N GLN A 277 6.26 5.85 6.21
CA GLN A 277 5.33 6.98 6.10
C GLN A 277 3.87 6.54 5.97
N VAL A 278 3.57 5.24 5.88
CA VAL A 278 2.18 4.77 5.80
C VAL A 278 1.40 5.33 7.00
N PRO A 279 0.28 6.01 6.78
CA PRO A 279 -0.49 6.55 7.89
C PRO A 279 -1.03 5.41 8.74
N GLY A 280 -0.73 5.48 10.03
CA GLY A 280 -1.19 4.49 11.00
C GLY A 280 -2.65 4.73 11.36
N THR A 281 -2.95 5.91 11.89
CA THR A 281 -4.32 6.34 12.21
C THR A 281 -4.86 7.25 11.13
N ARG A 282 -6.08 7.00 10.69
CA ARG A 282 -6.73 7.76 9.61
C ARG A 282 -7.92 8.53 10.13
N PHE A 283 -7.97 9.82 9.84
CA PHE A 283 -9.08 10.73 10.08
C PHE A 283 -9.67 11.26 8.77
N CYS A 284 -9.54 10.51 7.68
CA CYS A 284 -9.90 10.99 6.35
C CYS A 284 -11.39 11.34 6.28
N HIS A 285 -11.73 12.57 5.88
CA HIS A 285 -13.12 13.05 5.83
C HIS A 285 -13.87 12.99 7.17
N ALA A 286 -13.15 12.93 8.30
CA ALA A 286 -13.76 12.96 9.62
C ALA A 286 -14.18 14.40 9.99
N ASN A 287 -15.28 14.53 10.72
CA ASN A 287 -15.69 15.81 11.28
C ASN A 287 -15.05 15.99 12.66
N LEU A 288 -14.03 16.84 12.76
CA LEU A 288 -13.25 17.12 13.96
C LEU A 288 -13.59 18.50 14.56
N THR A 289 -14.76 19.06 14.26
CA THR A 289 -15.17 20.36 14.82
C THR A 289 -15.10 20.34 16.36
N HIS A 290 -14.38 21.29 16.96
CA HIS A 290 -14.14 21.36 18.41
C HIS A 290 -13.44 20.14 19.05
N ALA A 291 -12.80 19.27 18.27
CA ALA A 291 -12.03 18.16 18.83
C ALA A 291 -10.73 18.67 19.48
N ARG A 292 -10.42 18.21 20.70
CA ARG A 292 -9.23 18.63 21.46
C ARG A 292 -8.09 17.64 21.28
N PHE A 293 -6.92 18.13 20.87
CA PHE A 293 -5.70 17.32 20.67
C PHE A 293 -4.54 17.73 21.59
N GLU A 294 -4.83 18.38 22.72
CA GLU A 294 -3.79 18.85 23.65
C GLU A 294 -2.88 17.69 24.13
N ALA A 295 -1.56 17.86 23.98
CA ALA A 295 -0.54 16.86 24.31
C ALA A 295 -0.74 15.48 23.64
N ALA A 296 -1.51 15.40 22.54
CA ALA A 296 -1.66 14.16 21.78
C ALA A 296 -0.39 13.85 20.96
N GLN A 297 0.02 12.59 20.94
CA GLN A 297 1.12 12.11 20.09
C GLN A 297 0.58 11.74 18.72
N LEU A 298 0.72 12.63 17.73
CA LEU A 298 0.23 12.46 16.37
C LEU A 298 1.34 12.06 15.39
N ASN A 299 1.84 10.82 15.53
CA ASN A 299 2.87 10.32 14.61
C ASN A 299 2.21 9.64 13.40
N ASN A 300 2.58 9.99 12.16
CA ASN A 300 2.05 9.35 10.94
C ASN A 300 0.51 9.24 10.92
N THR A 301 -0.16 10.35 11.19
CA THR A 301 -1.61 10.43 11.19
C THR A 301 -2.10 11.10 9.92
N ASP A 302 -3.11 10.52 9.28
CA ASP A 302 -3.71 11.08 8.07
C ASP A 302 -4.92 11.94 8.41
N PHE A 303 -4.93 13.19 7.97
CA PHE A 303 -6.02 14.14 8.15
C PHE A 303 -6.65 14.57 6.81
N GLU A 304 -6.41 13.84 5.72
CA GLU A 304 -6.89 14.21 4.39
C GLU A 304 -8.42 14.45 4.36
N GLY A 305 -8.82 15.69 4.05
CA GLY A 305 -10.23 16.09 3.97
C GLY A 305 -10.97 16.16 5.32
N ALA A 306 -10.26 16.13 6.45
CA ALA A 306 -10.88 16.30 7.76
C ALA A 306 -11.38 17.74 7.97
N LEU A 307 -12.61 17.89 8.47
CA LEU A 307 -13.19 19.21 8.78
C LEU A 307 -12.71 19.65 10.16
N ARG A 308 -11.89 20.70 10.23
CA ARG A 308 -11.48 21.41 11.45
C ARG A 308 -12.06 22.83 11.40
N LEU A 309 -12.43 23.39 12.55
CA LEU A 309 -12.96 24.76 12.64
C LEU A 309 -11.86 25.84 12.79
N ASP A 310 -10.59 25.43 12.83
CA ASP A 310 -9.46 26.34 13.03
C ASP A 310 -8.87 26.87 11.69
N ASP A 311 -9.57 26.69 10.57
CA ASP A 311 -9.23 27.26 9.24
C ASP A 311 -10.14 28.45 8.89
#